data_AF-S2E3F3-F1
#
_entry.id   AF-S2E3F3-F1
#
_cell.length_a   1.000
_cell.length_b   1.000
_cell.length_c   1.000
_cell.angle_alpha   90.00
_cell.angle_beta   90.00
_cell.angle_gamma   90.00
#
_symmetry.space_group_name_H-M   'P 1'
#
loop_
_entity.id
_entity.type
_entity.pdbx_description
1 polymer ?
#
loop_
_entity_poly.entity_id
_entity_poly.type
_entity_poly.pdbx_seq_one_letter_code
_entity_poly.pdbx_strand_id
1 'polypeptide(L)'
;RFDKIIQIPLPDKESRKMILKINAEKIPINDIPNDPQHVDIDKIAELTDGLSGADTAAIANTAVSLVIHEFLDAHPDVKDIEKSSADAKVTMKHFEAAVKKVREQKNLKIGEKLVASYYR
;
A
#
# COMPACT_ATOMS: atom_id res chain seq x y z
N ARG A 1 -24.71 27.92 -4.25
CA ARG A 1 -25.73 27.00 -4.79
C ARG A 1 -25.01 26.02 -5.72
N PHE A 2 -25.14 24.71 -5.51
CA PHE A 2 -24.56 23.70 -6.40
C PHE A 2 -25.63 23.26 -7.40
N ASP A 3 -25.30 23.28 -8.69
CA ASP A 3 -26.28 23.03 -9.76
C ASP A 3 -26.39 21.55 -10.15
N LYS A 4 -25.36 20.74 -9.85
CA LYS A 4 -25.33 19.30 -10.09
C LYS A 4 -24.61 18.58 -8.96
N ILE A 5 -25.12 17.42 -8.59
CA ILE A 5 -24.49 16.49 -7.65
C ILE A 5 -24.08 15.26 -8.45
N ILE A 6 -22.78 14.95 -8.45
CA ILE A 6 -22.23 13.76 -9.11
C ILE A 6 -21.67 12.85 -8.00
N GLN A 7 -22.15 11.61 -7.96
CA GLN A 7 -21.66 10.62 -7.02
C GLN A 7 -20.47 9.88 -7.62
N ILE A 8 -19.36 9.86 -6.91
CA ILE A 8 -18.15 9.11 -7.31
C ILE A 8 -18.13 7.80 -6.51
N PRO A 9 -18.25 6.63 -7.17
CA PRO A 9 -18.18 5.35 -6.48
C PRO A 9 -16.74 5.02 -6.05
N LEU A 10 -16.59 3.98 -5.24
CA LEU A 10 -15.29 3.39 -4.97
C LEU A 10 -14.69 2.81 -6.26
N PRO A 11 -13.34 2.79 -6.39
CA PRO A 11 -12.68 2.24 -7.56
C PRO A 11 -12.96 0.73 -7.69
N ASP A 12 -13.22 0.29 -8.91
CA ASP A 12 -13.29 -1.13 -9.26
C ASP A 12 -11.89 -1.79 -9.26
N LYS A 13 -11.84 -3.10 -9.51
CA LYS A 13 -10.58 -3.86 -9.53
C LYS A 13 -9.57 -3.28 -10.51
N GLU A 14 -9.98 -2.95 -11.73
CA GLU A 14 -9.09 -2.41 -12.76
C GLU A 14 -8.56 -1.03 -12.40
N SER A 15 -9.41 -0.17 -11.83
CA SER A 15 -9.01 1.15 -11.33
C SER A 15 -8.00 1.01 -10.20
N ARG A 16 -8.22 0.09 -9.25
CA ARG A 16 -7.26 -0.19 -8.16
C ARG A 16 -5.94 -0.74 -8.69
N LYS A 17 -5.98 -1.65 -9.65
CA LYS A 17 -4.79 -2.17 -10.35
C LYS A 17 -4.00 -1.03 -10.98
N MET A 18 -4.65 -0.10 -11.67
CA MET A 18 -3.99 1.04 -12.30
C MET A 18 -3.35 1.98 -11.27
N ILE A 19 -4.05 2.26 -10.16
CA ILE A 19 -3.50 3.02 -9.04
C ILE A 19 -2.26 2.32 -8.47
N LEU A 20 -2.32 1.01 -8.24
CA LEU A 20 -1.18 0.24 -7.74
C LEU A 20 0.01 0.30 -8.69
N LYS A 21 -0.22 0.13 -10.00
CA LYS A 21 0.85 0.23 -11.03
C LYS A 21 1.56 1.58 -10.99
N ILE A 22 0.80 2.68 -11.05
CA ILE A 22 1.36 4.04 -11.05
C ILE A 22 2.20 4.31 -9.79
N ASN A 23 1.76 3.81 -8.64
CA ASN A 23 2.50 3.98 -7.39
C ASN A 23 3.67 3.00 -7.26
N ALA A 24 3.59 1.82 -7.88
CA ALA A 24 4.65 0.82 -7.92
C ALA A 24 5.81 1.19 -8.88
N GLU A 25 5.53 1.95 -9.94
CA GLU A 25 6.55 2.40 -10.91
C GLU A 25 7.70 3.19 -10.28
N LYS A 26 7.46 3.84 -9.14
CA LYS A 26 8.44 4.69 -8.46
C LYS A 26 9.28 3.96 -7.41
N ILE A 27 9.06 2.66 -7.21
CA ILE A 27 9.68 1.90 -6.14
C ILE A 27 10.42 0.68 -6.68
N PRO A 28 11.54 0.28 -6.06
CA PRO A 28 12.30 -0.88 -6.50
C PRO A 28 11.56 -2.17 -6.11
N ILE A 29 10.66 -2.64 -6.97
CA ILE A 29 9.95 -3.92 -6.78
C ILE A 29 10.76 -5.10 -7.32
N ASN A 30 10.47 -6.30 -6.82
CA ASN A 30 10.91 -7.53 -7.46
C ASN A 30 9.96 -7.89 -8.62
N ASP A 31 10.36 -7.55 -9.84
CA ASP A 31 9.61 -7.76 -11.08
C ASP A 31 10.04 -9.02 -11.85
N ILE A 32 10.99 -9.80 -11.32
CA ILE A 32 11.55 -10.98 -11.99
C ILE A 32 10.46 -12.07 -12.11
N PRO A 33 10.07 -12.47 -13.33
CA PRO A 33 9.10 -13.54 -13.52
C PRO A 33 9.64 -14.87 -12.98
N ASN A 34 8.78 -15.64 -12.30
CA ASN A 34 9.10 -16.93 -11.65
C ASN A 34 9.95 -16.84 -10.37
N ASP A 35 10.26 -15.65 -9.86
CA ASP A 35 10.77 -15.51 -8.50
C ASP A 35 9.60 -15.72 -7.50
N PRO A 36 9.74 -16.56 -6.46
CA PRO A 36 8.72 -16.69 -5.41
C PRO A 36 8.39 -15.35 -4.70
N GLN A 37 9.26 -14.36 -4.82
CA GLN A 37 9.12 -13.03 -4.23
C GLN A 37 8.56 -11.99 -5.22
N HIS A 38 8.23 -12.40 -6.45
CA HIS A 38 7.69 -11.55 -7.50
C HIS A 38 6.42 -10.82 -7.07
N VAL A 39 6.35 -9.52 -7.36
CA VAL A 39 5.19 -8.68 -7.05
C VAL A 39 4.11 -8.83 -8.11
N ASP A 40 3.06 -9.58 -7.78
CA ASP A 40 1.86 -9.71 -8.61
C ASP A 40 0.84 -8.60 -8.27
N ILE A 41 0.82 -7.54 -9.08
CA ILE A 41 -0.10 -6.41 -8.92
C ILE A 41 -1.56 -6.82 -9.14
N ASP A 42 -1.83 -7.82 -9.98
CA ASP A 42 -3.18 -8.30 -10.23
C ASP A 42 -3.75 -8.97 -8.97
N LYS A 43 -2.95 -9.81 -8.32
CA LYS A 43 -3.32 -10.43 -7.04
C LYS A 43 -3.52 -9.38 -5.93
N ILE A 44 -2.69 -8.33 -5.88
CA ILE A 44 -2.87 -7.24 -4.91
C ILE A 44 -4.18 -6.47 -5.18
N ALA A 45 -4.55 -6.24 -6.44
CA ALA A 45 -5.81 -5.57 -6.78
C ALA A 45 -7.06 -6.35 -6.30
N GLU A 46 -6.98 -7.68 -6.26
CA GLU A 46 -8.04 -8.54 -5.68
C GLU A 46 -8.14 -8.38 -4.16
N LEU A 47 -7.00 -8.33 -3.46
CA LEU A 47 -6.95 -8.19 -2.00
C LEU A 47 -7.38 -6.81 -1.49
N THR A 48 -7.49 -5.82 -2.37
CA THR A 48 -7.78 -4.42 -2.04
C THR A 48 -9.25 -4.05 -2.21
N ASP A 49 -10.13 -5.05 -2.26
CA ASP A 49 -11.56 -4.77 -2.42
C ASP A 49 -12.15 -3.94 -1.26
N GLY A 50 -13.01 -3.00 -1.64
CA GLY A 50 -13.63 -2.01 -0.75
C GLY A 50 -12.69 -0.90 -0.26
N LEU A 51 -11.46 -0.79 -0.78
CA LEU A 51 -10.55 0.31 -0.47
C LEU A 51 -10.83 1.53 -1.38
N SER A 52 -10.65 2.74 -0.84
CA SER A 52 -10.70 3.96 -1.64
C SER A 52 -9.47 4.12 -2.52
N GLY A 53 -9.49 5.07 -3.45
CA GLY A 53 -8.31 5.37 -4.26
C GLY A 53 -7.10 5.81 -3.42
N ALA A 54 -7.36 6.56 -2.33
CA ALA A 54 -6.31 6.99 -1.40
C ALA A 54 -5.74 5.82 -0.59
N ASP A 55 -6.60 4.93 -0.08
CA ASP A 55 -6.16 3.72 0.63
C ASP A 55 -5.31 2.84 -0.30
N THR A 56 -5.75 2.69 -1.56
CA THR A 56 -5.04 1.87 -2.56
C THR A 56 -3.66 2.45 -2.88
N ALA A 57 -3.56 3.78 -3.05
CA ALA A 57 -2.28 4.45 -3.28
C ALA A 57 -1.33 4.34 -2.06
N ALA A 58 -1.88 4.36 -0.84
CA ALA A 58 -1.09 4.27 0.39
C ALA A 58 -0.38 2.91 0.57
N ILE A 59 -0.84 1.85 -0.11
CA ILE A 59 -0.25 0.51 -0.01
C ILE A 59 1.21 0.51 -0.47
N ALA A 60 1.54 1.17 -1.59
CA ALA A 60 2.91 1.20 -2.12
C ALA A 60 3.88 1.87 -1.12
N ASN A 61 3.49 3.03 -0.58
CA ASN A 61 4.29 3.75 0.42
C ASN A 61 4.43 2.93 1.71
N THR A 62 3.37 2.22 2.11
CA THR A 62 3.41 1.35 3.30
C THR A 62 4.34 0.17 3.08
N ALA A 63 4.34 -0.44 1.89
CA ALA A 63 5.23 -1.55 1.54
C ALA A 63 6.71 -1.10 1.57
N VAL A 64 7.01 0.08 1.04
CA VAL A 64 8.37 0.67 1.10
C VAL A 64 8.79 0.93 2.53
N SER A 65 7.91 1.50 3.35
CA SER A 65 8.20 1.75 4.77
C SER A 65 8.51 0.44 5.52
N LEU A 66 7.80 -0.65 5.23
CA LEU A 66 8.10 -1.96 5.81
C LEU A 66 9.51 -2.45 5.44
N VAL A 67 9.90 -2.31 4.17
CA VAL A 67 11.26 -2.67 3.72
C VAL A 67 12.32 -1.83 4.41
N ILE A 68 12.10 -0.52 4.54
CA ILE A 68 13.03 0.38 5.22
C ILE A 68 13.21 -0.04 6.68
N HIS A 69 12.12 -0.35 7.39
CA HIS A 69 12.20 -0.82 8.77
C HIS A 69 12.95 -2.16 8.88
N GLU A 70 12.61 -3.14 8.05
CA GLU A 70 13.32 -4.44 8.03
C GLU A 70 14.83 -4.27 7.71
N PHE A 71 15.16 -3.37 6.79
CA PHE A 71 16.54 -3.11 6.40
C PHE A 71 17.35 -2.43 7.52
N LEU A 72 16.76 -1.43 8.19
CA LEU A 72 17.38 -0.75 9.32
C LEU A 72 17.55 -1.66 10.54
N ASP A 73 16.58 -2.55 10.79
CA ASP A 73 16.66 -3.53 11.88
C ASP A 73 17.78 -4.57 11.62
N ALA A 74 18.04 -4.90 10.34
CA ALA A 74 19.11 -5.82 9.96
C ALA A 74 20.50 -5.17 9.91
N HIS A 75 20.59 -3.86 9.66
CA HIS A 75 21.85 -3.11 9.52
C HIS A 75 21.88 -1.88 10.45
N PRO A 76 22.20 -2.06 11.74
CA PRO A 76 22.23 -0.96 12.71
C PRO A 76 23.35 0.06 12.44
N ASP A 77 24.40 -0.33 11.71
CA ASP A 77 25.55 0.52 11.41
C ASP A 77 25.39 1.29 10.09
N VAL A 78 25.59 2.61 10.14
CA VAL A 78 25.42 3.54 9.00
C VAL A 78 26.28 3.18 7.79
N LYS A 79 27.45 2.54 8.00
CA LYS A 79 28.38 2.17 6.93
C LYS A 79 27.92 0.96 6.11
N ASP A 80 27.05 0.12 6.67
CA ASP A 80 26.53 -1.06 5.98
C ASP A 80 25.27 -0.71 5.17
N ILE A 81 24.52 0.31 5.61
CA ILE A 81 23.36 0.86 4.90
C ILE A 81 23.75 1.36 3.50
N GLU A 82 24.84 2.11 3.36
CA GLU A 82 25.28 2.66 2.06
C GLU A 82 25.69 1.59 1.05
N LYS A 83 26.15 0.43 1.52
CA LYS A 83 26.61 -0.67 0.65
C LYS A 83 25.47 -1.57 0.23
N SER A 84 24.48 -1.78 1.10
CA SER A 84 23.38 -2.72 0.90
C SER A 84 22.07 -2.05 0.47
N SER A 85 22.04 -0.71 0.30
CA SER A 85 20.84 0.02 -0.13
C SER A 85 20.31 -0.43 -1.50
N ALA A 86 21.17 -1.00 -2.35
CA ALA A 86 20.77 -1.54 -3.66
C ALA A 86 20.03 -2.89 -3.58
N ASP A 87 20.17 -3.62 -2.47
CA ASP A 87 19.57 -4.94 -2.27
C ASP A 87 18.15 -4.87 -1.69
N ALA A 88 17.75 -3.68 -1.18
CA ALA A 88 16.46 -3.45 -0.56
C ALA A 88 15.33 -3.35 -1.62
N LYS A 89 14.86 -4.51 -2.09
CA LYS A 89 13.72 -4.61 -3.01
C LYS A 89 12.41 -4.90 -2.28
N VAL A 90 11.32 -4.32 -2.78
CA VAL A 90 9.97 -4.60 -2.32
C VAL A 90 9.48 -5.91 -2.94
N THR A 91 9.13 -6.88 -2.11
CA THR A 91 8.62 -8.20 -2.50
C THR A 91 7.12 -8.30 -2.26
N MET A 92 6.51 -9.37 -2.78
CA MET A 92 5.09 -9.65 -2.58
C MET A 92 4.68 -9.67 -1.10
N LYS A 93 5.53 -10.21 -0.22
CA LYS A 93 5.29 -10.28 1.23
C LYS A 93 5.07 -8.89 1.84
N HIS A 94 5.85 -7.89 1.41
CA HIS A 94 5.72 -6.52 1.91
C HIS A 94 4.42 -5.88 1.44
N PHE A 95 3.98 -6.16 0.21
CA PHE A 95 2.69 -5.71 -0.30
C PHE A 95 1.51 -6.35 0.44
N GLU A 96 1.55 -7.66 0.69
CA GLU A 96 0.50 -8.36 1.45
C GLU A 96 0.38 -7.80 2.89
N ALA A 97 1.53 -7.58 3.55
CA ALA A 97 1.57 -6.94 4.87
C ALA A 97 1.06 -5.48 4.84
N ALA A 98 1.41 -4.73 3.80
CA ALA A 98 0.96 -3.35 3.61
C ALA A 98 -0.57 -3.27 3.43
N VAL A 99 -1.17 -4.16 2.62
CA VAL A 99 -2.63 -4.24 2.45
C VAL A 99 -3.31 -4.47 3.79
N LYS A 100 -2.81 -5.41 4.61
CA LYS A 100 -3.35 -5.69 5.93
C LYS A 100 -3.30 -4.45 6.83
N LYS A 101 -2.15 -3.78 6.91
CA LYS A 101 -1.94 -2.59 7.74
C LYS A 101 -2.84 -1.42 7.31
N VAL A 102 -2.98 -1.16 6.00
CA VAL A 102 -3.86 -0.11 5.48
C VAL A 102 -5.33 -0.41 5.82
N ARG A 103 -5.76 -1.68 5.70
CA ARG A 103 -7.13 -2.09 6.02
C ARG A 103 -7.44 -1.92 7.52
N GLU A 104 -6.49 -2.27 8.40
CA GLU A 104 -6.62 -2.04 9.85
C GLU A 104 -6.75 -0.55 10.17
N GLN A 105 -5.91 0.30 9.58
CA GLN A 105 -5.98 1.76 9.76
C GLN A 105 -7.30 2.35 9.27
N LYS A 106 -7.82 1.87 8.14
CA LYS A 106 -9.14 2.28 7.64
C LYS A 106 -10.24 1.94 8.65
N ASN A 107 -10.22 0.72 9.20
CA ASN A 107 -11.22 0.24 10.15
C ASN A 107 -11.20 1.04 11.46
N LEU A 108 -10.01 1.38 11.97
CA LEU A 108 -9.85 2.21 13.16
C LEU A 108 -10.47 3.61 12.98
N LYS A 109 -10.19 4.26 11.85
CA LYS A 109 -10.74 5.59 11.52
C LYS A 109 -12.27 5.61 11.40
N ILE A 110 -12.86 4.49 10.97
CA ILE A 110 -14.33 4.34 10.91
C ILE A 110 -14.91 4.23 12.32
N GLY A 111 -14.27 3.47 13.21
CA GLY A 111 -14.65 3.36 14.62
C GLY A 111 -14.65 4.72 15.33
N GLU A 112 -13.60 5.52 15.16
CA GLU A 112 -13.51 6.87 15.75
C GLU A 112 -14.63 7.81 15.28
N LYS A 113 -14.98 7.77 13.99
CA LYS A 113 -16.06 8.61 13.44
C LYS A 113 -17.44 8.25 14.00
N LEU A 114 -17.71 6.97 14.24
CA LEU A 114 -18.98 6.54 14.84
C LEU A 114 -19.09 7.03 16.29
N VAL A 115 -18.00 7.00 17.06
CA VAL A 115 -18.00 7.48 18.45
C VAL A 115 -18.26 8.99 18.54
N ALA A 116 -17.73 9.77 17.60
CA ALA A 116 -17.86 11.22 17.61
C ALA A 116 -19.25 11.75 17.18
N SER A 117 -20.10 10.92 16.57
CA SER A 117 -21.39 11.37 16.00
C SER A 117 -22.61 11.15 16.90
N TYR A 118 -22.46 10.55 18.08
CA TYR A 118 -23.60 10.26 18.97
C TYR A 118 -23.95 11.36 19.98
N TYR A 119 -23.21 12.46 20.01
CA TYR A 119 -23.56 13.63 20.81
C TYR A 119 -23.33 14.91 20.01
N ARG A 120 -24.38 15.40 19.36
CA ARG A 120 -24.64 16.82 19.12
C ARG A 120 -26.10 17.04 18.76
#